data_AF-A0A367K5Q7-F1
#
_entry.id   AF-A0A367K5Q7-F1
#
_cell.length_a   1.000
_cell.length_b   1.000
_cell.length_c   1.000
_cell.angle_alpha   90.00
_cell.angle_beta   90.00
_cell.angle_gamma   90.00
#
_symmetry.space_group_name_H-M   'P 1'
#
loop_
_entity.id
_entity.type
_entity.pdbx_description
1 polymer ?
#
loop_
_entity_poly.entity_id
_entity_poly.type
_entity_poly.pdbx_seq_one_letter_code
_entity_poly.pdbx_strand_id
1 'polypeptide(L)'
;MTDYLEEQKNEIEALQSIYPDEFEGISDSEFRIPVYPDEQDPENPRALSLHVTYTPNYPDELPEYEIEPIEGQVPEKYLSKIEELVRNA
;
A
#
# COMPACT_ATOMS: atom_id res chain seq x y z
N MET A 1 15.72 2.55 23.06
CA MET A 1 15.84 3.01 21.66
C MET A 1 15.06 1.99 20.89
N THR A 2 13.90 2.39 20.41
CA THR A 2 13.12 1.57 19.49
C THR A 2 13.94 1.45 18.22
N ASP A 3 14.29 0.22 17.82
CA ASP A 3 15.10 0.01 16.62
C ASP A 3 14.14 -0.02 15.42
N TYR A 4 13.81 1.19 14.94
CA TYR A 4 12.81 1.37 13.88
C TYR A 4 13.13 0.57 12.62
N LEU A 5 14.41 0.39 12.31
CA LEU A 5 14.86 -0.39 11.16
C LEU A 5 14.54 -1.88 11.33
N GLU A 6 14.75 -2.43 12.53
CA GLU A 6 14.40 -3.82 12.82
C GLU A 6 12.88 -4.03 12.76
N GLU A 7 12.08 -3.09 13.28
CA GLU A 7 10.62 -3.17 13.19
C GLU A 7 10.08 -3.06 11.76
N GLN A 8 10.56 -2.09 10.98
CA GLN A 8 10.19 -1.94 9.56
C GLN A 8 10.50 -3.21 8.76
N LYS A 9 11.67 -3.80 9.00
CA LYS A 9 12.06 -5.03 8.33
C LYS A 9 11.16 -6.21 8.72
N ASN A 10 10.91 -6.38 10.02
CA ASN A 10 10.01 -7.42 10.51
C ASN A 10 8.59 -7.28 9.92
N GLU A 11 8.10 -6.05 9.77
CA GLU A 11 6.80 -5.77 9.13
C GLU A 11 6.81 -6.16 7.65
N ILE A 12 7.84 -5.79 6.89
CA ILE A 12 7.98 -6.19 5.47
C ILE A 12 8.04 -7.71 5.33
N GLU A 13 8.82 -8.40 6.15
CA GLU A 13 8.90 -9.87 6.12
C GLU A 13 7.54 -10.51 6.43
N ALA A 14 6.76 -9.91 7.35
CA ALA A 14 5.39 -10.34 7.62
C ALA A 14 4.47 -10.09 6.41
N LEU A 15 4.52 -8.91 5.80
CA LEU A 15 3.71 -8.57 4.62
C LEU A 15 4.03 -9.47 3.43
N GLN A 16 5.30 -9.78 3.18
CA GLN A 16 5.73 -10.74 2.15
C GLN A 16 5.16 -12.14 2.39
N SER A 17 5.00 -12.54 3.66
CA SER A 17 4.41 -13.83 4.03
C SER A 17 2.89 -13.84 3.86
N ILE A 18 2.22 -12.71 4.10
CA ILE A 18 0.77 -12.57 3.93
C ILE A 18 0.37 -12.45 2.45
N TYR A 19 1.17 -11.73 1.66
CA TYR A 19 0.91 -11.41 0.25
C TYR A 19 2.04 -11.93 -0.66
N PRO A 20 2.30 -13.25 -0.72
CA PRO A 20 3.47 -13.79 -1.41
C PRO A 20 3.46 -13.58 -2.93
N ASP A 21 2.27 -13.48 -3.54
CA ASP A 21 2.12 -13.31 -4.99
C ASP A 21 1.95 -11.82 -5.37
N GLU A 22 1.35 -11.03 -4.48
CA GLU A 22 1.00 -9.63 -4.72
C GLU A 22 2.06 -8.64 -4.23
N PHE A 23 2.85 -8.98 -3.21
CA PHE A 23 3.87 -8.08 -2.65
C PHE A 23 5.03 -7.88 -3.63
N GLU A 24 5.27 -6.63 -4.00
CA GLU A 24 6.40 -6.21 -4.82
C GLU A 24 7.36 -5.35 -3.96
N GLY A 25 8.47 -5.94 -3.53
CA GLY A 25 9.51 -5.23 -2.79
C GLY A 25 10.39 -4.41 -3.72
N ILE A 26 10.38 -3.09 -3.57
CA ILE A 26 11.20 -2.15 -4.36
C ILE A 26 12.53 -1.91 -3.65
N SER A 27 12.51 -1.73 -2.33
CA SER A 27 13.69 -1.61 -1.47
C SER A 27 13.41 -2.13 -0.04
N ASP A 28 14.39 -2.05 0.85
CA ASP A 28 14.25 -2.44 2.27
C ASP A 28 13.21 -1.59 3.03
N SER A 29 12.77 -0.45 2.48
CA SER A 29 11.80 0.46 3.09
C SER A 29 10.69 0.88 2.13
N GLU A 30 10.60 0.26 0.95
CA GLU A 30 9.68 0.65 -0.11
C GLU A 30 9.10 -0.59 -0.76
N PHE A 31 7.77 -0.64 -0.85
CA PHE A 31 7.07 -1.77 -1.41
C PHE A 31 5.74 -1.36 -2.02
N ARG A 32 5.26 -2.18 -2.93
CA ARG A 32 4.00 -1.99 -3.63
C ARG A 32 3.12 -3.23 -3.44
N ILE A 33 1.83 -2.99 -3.22
CA ILE A 33 0.83 -4.05 -3.14
C ILE A 33 -0.37 -3.65 -4.03
N PRO A 34 -0.74 -4.48 -5.01
CA PRO A 34 -1.98 -4.30 -5.74
C PRO A 34 -3.18 -4.65 -4.85
N VAL A 35 -4.17 -3.77 -4.83
CA VAL A 35 -5.42 -3.91 -4.08
C VAL A 35 -6.55 -4.11 -5.07
N TYR A 36 -7.28 -5.20 -4.89
CA TYR A 36 -8.43 -5.57 -5.69
C TYR A 36 -9.70 -5.45 -4.84
N PRO A 37 -10.79 -4.85 -5.35
CA PRO A 37 -12.10 -4.98 -4.72
C PRO A 37 -12.56 -6.44 -4.65
N ASP A 38 -13.21 -6.79 -3.54
CA ASP A 38 -13.82 -8.10 -3.29
C ASP A 38 -14.80 -8.52 -4.42
N GLU A 39 -15.62 -7.57 -4.86
CA GLU A 39 -16.53 -7.74 -5.98
C GLU A 39 -16.01 -6.98 -7.20
N GLN A 40 -15.49 -7.73 -8.17
CA GLN A 40 -15.04 -7.22 -9.46
C GLN A 40 -16.22 -7.12 -10.44
N ASP A 41 -16.23 -6.04 -11.21
CA ASP A 41 -17.12 -5.92 -12.36
C ASP A 41 -16.44 -6.55 -13.58
N PRO A 42 -16.95 -7.65 -14.15
CA PRO A 42 -16.28 -8.35 -15.24
C PRO A 42 -16.25 -7.56 -16.56
N GLU A 43 -17.08 -6.53 -16.71
CA GLU A 43 -17.06 -5.63 -17.88
C GLU A 43 -16.13 -4.44 -17.67
N ASN A 44 -15.85 -4.08 -16.40
CA ASN A 44 -14.97 -2.98 -16.03
C ASN A 44 -14.20 -3.31 -14.75
N PRO A 45 -13.19 -4.20 -14.84
CA PRO A 45 -12.42 -4.60 -13.67
C PRO A 45 -11.64 -3.39 -13.14
N ARG A 46 -11.44 -3.35 -11.83
CA ARG A 46 -10.76 -2.24 -11.16
C ARG A 46 -9.68 -2.78 -10.26
N ALA A 47 -8.51 -2.17 -10.31
CA ALA A 47 -7.44 -2.45 -9.38
C ALA A 47 -6.68 -1.18 -9.07
N LEU A 48 -6.27 -1.06 -7.82
CA LEU A 48 -5.44 0.02 -7.32
C LEU A 48 -4.08 -0.54 -6.94
N SER A 49 -3.06 0.29 -7.05
CA SER A 49 -1.75 0.02 -6.50
C SER A 49 -1.59 0.89 -5.28
N LEU A 50 -1.31 0.26 -4.13
CA LEU A 50 -0.83 0.95 -2.95
C LEU A 50 0.70 0.88 -2.94
N HIS A 51 1.35 2.02 -3.17
CA HIS A 51 2.79 2.16 -3.03
C HIS A 51 3.10 2.80 -1.68
N VAL A 52 3.98 2.19 -0.88
CA VAL A 52 4.32 2.66 0.47
C VAL A 52 5.83 2.78 0.61
N THR A 53 6.27 3.91 1.16
CA THR A 53 7.65 4.19 1.52
C THR A 53 7.73 4.52 3.02
N TYR A 54 8.41 3.68 3.79
CA TYR A 54 8.65 3.93 5.21
C TYR A 54 9.60 5.11 5.41
N THR A 55 9.22 6.01 6.31
CA THR A 55 10.09 7.10 6.75
C THR A 55 11.08 6.58 7.79
N PRO A 56 12.25 7.25 7.98
CA PRO A 56 13.22 6.85 9.00
C PRO A 56 12.68 6.88 10.44
N ASN A 57 11.58 7.62 10.66
CA ASN A 57 10.92 7.75 11.95
C ASN A 57 9.66 6.88 12.05
N TYR A 58 9.28 6.10 11.04
CA TYR A 58 8.17 5.16 11.16
C TYR A 58 8.49 4.10 12.24
N PRO A 59 7.56 3.79 13.17
CA PRO A 59 6.13 4.13 13.15
C PRO A 59 5.70 5.44 13.85
N ASP A 60 6.63 6.21 14.43
CA ASP A 60 6.32 7.51 15.05
C ASP A 60 5.90 8.58 14.03
N GLU A 61 6.41 8.49 12.80
CA GLU A 61 6.00 9.29 11.64
C GLU A 61 5.28 8.40 10.61
N LEU A 62 4.20 8.89 10.03
CA LEU A 62 3.46 8.16 9.00
C LEU A 62 4.36 7.90 7.78
N PRO A 63 4.19 6.76 7.10
CA PRO A 63 4.89 6.51 5.86
C PRO A 63 4.36 7.41 4.75
N GLU A 64 5.18 7.61 3.71
CA GLU A 64 4.71 8.18 2.46
C GLU A 64 3.99 7.08 1.69
N TYR A 65 2.86 7.41 1.05
CA TYR A 65 2.14 6.45 0.23
C TYR A 65 1.50 7.13 -0.97
N GLU A 66 1.35 6.35 -2.04
CA GLU A 66 0.73 6.77 -3.29
C GLU A 66 -0.29 5.71 -3.72
N ILE A 67 -1.46 6.16 -4.18
CA ILE A 67 -2.53 5.27 -4.64
C ILE A 67 -2.79 5.56 -6.11
N GLU A 68 -2.52 4.57 -6.95
CA GLU A 68 -2.66 4.71 -8.40
C GLU A 68 -3.61 3.65 -8.97
N PRO A 69 -4.54 4.01 -9.87
CA PRO A 69 -5.32 3.02 -10.59
C PRO A 69 -4.43 2.27 -11.59
N ILE A 70 -4.31 0.95 -11.43
CA ILE A 70 -3.54 0.08 -12.33
C ILE A 70 -4.44 -0.70 -13.29
N GLU A 71 -5.73 -0.84 -12.98
CA GLU A 71 -6.71 -1.44 -13.87
C GLU A 71 -8.04 -0.69 -13.80
N GLY A 72 -8.68 -0.53 -14.97
CA GLY A 72 -9.92 0.19 -15.13
C GLY A 72 -9.78 1.70 -14.95
N GLN A 73 -10.91 2.39 -14.88
CA GLN A 73 -10.97 3.81 -14.59
C GLN A 73 -11.64 4.03 -13.23
N VAL A 74 -10.88 4.64 -12.31
CA VAL A 74 -11.40 5.09 -11.02
C VAL A 74 -11.52 6.62 -11.07
N PRO A 75 -12.73 7.19 -11.02
CA PRO A 75 -12.90 8.63 -11.02
C PRO A 75 -12.17 9.29 -9.85
N GLU A 76 -11.54 10.44 -10.09
CA GLU A 76 -10.72 11.17 -9.10
C GLU A 76 -11.43 11.39 -7.76
N LYS A 77 -12.75 11.68 -7.78
CA LYS A 77 -13.55 11.84 -6.56
C LYS A 77 -13.51 10.62 -5.62
N TYR A 78 -13.33 9.42 -6.16
CA TYR A 78 -13.21 8.19 -5.37
C TYR A 78 -11.78 7.97 -4.92
N LEU A 79 -10.78 8.29 -5.75
CA LEU A 79 -9.37 8.25 -5.35
C LEU A 79 -9.13 9.18 -4.15
N SER A 80 -9.57 10.44 -4.22
CA SER A 80 -9.43 11.38 -3.10
C SER A 80 -10.15 10.91 -1.84
N LYS A 81 -11.28 10.21 -1.98
CA LYS A 81 -11.99 9.62 -0.84
C LYS A 81 -11.21 8.45 -0.23
N ILE A 82 -10.58 7.62 -1.05
CA ILE A 82 -9.77 6.49 -0.58
C ILE A 82 -8.53 7.03 0.15
N GLU A 83 -7.85 8.02 -0.42
CA GLU A 83 -6.70 8.68 0.22
C GLU A 83 -7.07 9.29 1.57
N GLU A 84 -8.22 9.97 1.66
CA GLU A 84 -8.71 10.51 2.93
C GLU A 84 -9.00 9.41 3.96
N LEU A 85 -9.58 8.28 3.54
CA LEU A 85 -9.85 7.16 4.45
C LEU A 85 -8.55 6.49 4.93
N VAL A 86 -7.58 6.26 4.04
CA VAL A 86 -6.29 5.66 4.39
C VAL A 86 -5.50 6.56 5.34
N ARG A 87 -5.55 7.90 5.15
CA ARG A 87 -4.93 8.86 6.06
C ARG A 87 -5.50 8.84 7.49
N ASN A 88 -6.77 8.47 7.65
CA ASN A 88 -7.50 8.53 8.92
C ASN A 88 -7.75 7.13 9.54
N ALA A 89 -7.20 6.06 8.96
CA ALA A 89 -7.32 4.69 9.45
C ALA A 89 -6.36 4.42 10.61
#